data_AF-A0A1Y6B798-F1
#
_entry.id   AF-A0A1Y6B798-F1
#
_cell.length_a   1.000
_cell.length_b   1.000
_cell.length_c   1.000
_cell.angle_alpha   90.00
_cell.angle_beta   90.00
_cell.angle_gamma   90.00
#
_symmetry.space_group_name_H-M   'P 1'
#
loop_
_entity.id
_entity.type
_entity.pdbx_description
1 polymer ?
#
loop_
_entity_poly.entity_id
_entity_poly.type
_entity_poly.pdbx_seq_one_letter_code
_entity_poly.pdbx_strand_id
1 'polypeptide(L)'
;MPKFLLFITFFCVSCSSFTSGFSGENGTGETQPASADAESEAQTTAPVPEEVGDDTSEPPCTDDQPPLTQADLLTDQVINGAENQSIVYELFVTDCQGTPIGIQGSVAFDAFARLSPFGAAIGYLVQEGESKLEIDQGQLEIAVGKDLFGNTGDEYGYYQTNDLELSTSVRTVILVLDVSGLSFRPVESQENLEAYDIPTYLSIGDSMPIEKTVKFVINPESS
;
A
#
# COMPACT_ATOMS: atom_id res chain seq x y z
N MET A 1 6.59 0.68 -45.89
CA MET A 1 5.63 0.45 -44.80
C MET A 1 5.30 1.80 -44.18
N PRO A 2 4.09 2.35 -44.34
CA PRO A 2 3.76 3.68 -43.84
C PRO A 2 3.50 3.64 -42.31
N LYS A 3 4.15 4.56 -41.60
CA LYS A 3 3.96 4.86 -40.16
C LYS A 3 2.67 5.67 -39.99
N PHE A 4 1.74 5.17 -39.17
CA PHE A 4 0.62 5.97 -38.66
C PHE A 4 1.07 6.63 -37.35
N LEU A 5 1.16 7.96 -37.35
CA LEU A 5 1.21 8.76 -36.12
C LEU A 5 -0.24 9.03 -35.68
N LEU A 6 -0.58 8.56 -34.49
CA LEU A 6 -1.83 8.91 -33.81
C LEU A 6 -1.53 10.09 -32.87
N PHE A 7 -2.14 11.25 -33.12
CA PHE A 7 -2.14 12.38 -32.21
C PHE A 7 -3.41 12.29 -31.34
N ILE A 8 -3.24 12.11 -30.02
CA ILE A 8 -4.33 12.22 -29.05
C ILE A 8 -4.21 13.58 -28.37
N THR A 9 -5.19 14.46 -28.63
CA THR A 9 -5.39 15.73 -27.93
C THR A 9 -6.26 15.50 -26.69
N PHE A 10 -5.73 15.82 -25.50
CA PHE A 10 -6.48 15.89 -24.26
C PHE A 10 -7.22 17.23 -24.16
N PHE A 11 -8.55 17.17 -23.99
CA PHE A 11 -9.41 18.32 -23.71
C PHE A 11 -9.51 18.51 -22.19
N CYS A 12 -9.10 19.69 -21.72
CA CYS A 12 -9.28 20.14 -20.34
C CYS A 12 -10.66 20.82 -20.23
N VAL A 13 -11.52 20.37 -19.30
CA VAL A 13 -12.79 21.03 -18.97
C VAL A 13 -12.79 21.44 -17.50
N SER A 14 -13.10 22.72 -17.30
CA SER A 14 -12.94 23.50 -16.08
C SER A 14 -14.03 23.31 -15.02
N CYS A 15 -13.66 23.69 -13.79
CA CYS A 15 -14.40 24.42 -12.75
C CYS A 15 -15.88 24.11 -12.47
N SER A 16 -16.18 23.83 -11.20
CA SER A 16 -17.29 24.50 -10.48
C SER A 16 -17.07 24.44 -8.97
N SER A 17 -16.94 25.61 -8.35
CA SER A 17 -17.01 25.84 -6.91
C SER A 17 -18.46 25.73 -6.44
N PHE A 18 -18.70 25.10 -5.28
CA PHE A 18 -19.96 25.22 -4.56
C PHE A 18 -19.70 25.85 -3.18
N THR A 19 -20.43 26.94 -2.92
CA THR A 19 -20.44 27.71 -1.68
C THR A 19 -21.85 27.64 -1.10
N SER A 20 -21.96 27.92 0.22
CA SER A 20 -23.15 27.97 1.09
C SER A 20 -23.53 26.63 1.73
N GLY A 21 -23.82 26.53 3.01
CA GLY A 21 -24.06 27.52 4.06
C GLY A 21 -25.05 26.89 5.03
N PHE A 22 -24.66 26.63 6.28
CA PHE A 22 -25.61 26.16 7.30
C PHE A 22 -25.36 26.87 8.64
N SER A 23 -26.42 27.56 9.06
CA SER A 23 -26.60 28.27 10.32
C SER A 23 -27.34 27.35 11.29
N GLY A 24 -26.91 27.28 12.55
CA GLY A 24 -27.61 26.51 13.57
C GLY A 24 -27.14 26.87 14.98
N GLU A 25 -28.06 27.49 15.73
CA GLU A 25 -27.95 28.13 17.04
C GLU A 25 -27.78 27.18 18.25
N ASN A 26 -27.13 27.74 19.28
CA ASN A 26 -27.37 27.68 20.74
C ASN A 26 -27.85 26.40 21.45
N GLY A 27 -27.08 26.03 22.48
CA GLY A 27 -27.53 25.18 23.59
C GLY A 27 -26.71 25.43 24.86
N THR A 28 -27.14 26.39 25.67
CA THR A 28 -26.61 26.73 27.00
C THR A 28 -27.22 25.82 28.07
N GLY A 29 -26.41 25.41 29.05
CA GLY A 29 -26.86 24.77 30.30
C GLY A 29 -25.78 23.82 30.82
N GLU A 30 -25.47 23.69 32.10
CA GLU A 30 -25.79 24.42 33.32
C GLU A 30 -24.74 23.90 34.33
N THR A 31 -24.23 24.76 35.22
CA THR A 31 -23.10 24.45 36.12
C THR A 31 -23.57 24.22 37.56
N GLN A 32 -23.21 23.06 38.12
CA GLN A 32 -22.98 22.66 39.54
C GLN A 32 -24.08 22.87 40.60
N PRO A 33 -24.16 22.00 41.64
CA PRO A 33 -23.30 22.09 42.85
C PRO A 33 -22.85 20.68 43.36
N ALA A 34 -21.64 20.42 43.90
CA ALA A 34 -20.95 20.84 45.12
C ALA A 34 -20.84 19.71 46.18
N SER A 35 -19.72 19.74 46.91
CA SER A 35 -19.42 19.10 48.22
C SER A 35 -18.88 17.67 48.18
N ALA A 36 -18.06 17.18 49.10
CA ALA A 36 -17.00 17.65 50.01
C ALA A 36 -16.57 16.40 50.80
N ASP A 37 -15.28 16.29 51.13
CA ASP A 37 -14.65 15.51 52.22
C ASP A 37 -14.86 13.98 52.35
N ALA A 38 -13.74 13.23 52.35
CA ALA A 38 -13.20 12.61 53.58
C ALA A 38 -12.02 11.65 53.30
N GLU A 39 -11.04 11.71 54.20
CA GLU A 39 -9.82 10.90 54.33
C GLU A 39 -10.06 9.37 54.42
N SER A 40 -9.10 8.57 53.95
CA SER A 40 -8.61 7.41 54.72
C SER A 40 -7.33 6.79 54.13
N GLU A 41 -6.39 6.53 55.03
CA GLU A 41 -5.05 5.99 54.80
C GLU A 41 -5.07 4.47 54.50
N ALA A 42 -4.21 4.02 53.59
CA ALA A 42 -3.58 2.69 53.67
C ALA A 42 -2.35 2.62 52.75
N GLN A 43 -1.16 2.78 53.34
CA GLN A 43 0.10 2.37 52.72
C GLN A 43 0.10 0.85 52.54
N THR A 44 0.10 0.40 51.29
CA THR A 44 0.49 -0.96 50.92
C THR A 44 1.74 -0.87 50.07
N THR A 45 2.87 -1.25 50.65
CA THR A 45 4.14 -1.42 49.96
C THR A 45 4.01 -2.63 49.03
N ALA A 46 3.80 -2.37 47.74
CA ALA A 46 3.84 -3.40 46.71
C ALA A 46 5.28 -3.91 46.56
N PRO A 47 5.49 -5.23 46.37
CA PRO A 47 6.81 -5.76 46.07
C PRO A 47 7.31 -5.16 44.75
N VAL A 48 8.55 -4.65 44.79
CA VAL A 48 9.30 -4.23 43.60
C VAL A 48 9.36 -5.43 42.66
N PRO A 49 8.81 -5.36 41.44
CA PRO A 49 9.02 -6.38 40.44
C PRO A 49 10.53 -6.43 40.16
N GLU A 50 11.13 -7.61 40.29
CA GLU A 50 12.46 -7.86 39.75
C GLU A 50 12.44 -7.43 38.28
N GLU A 51 13.36 -6.55 37.87
CA GLU A 51 13.65 -6.32 36.46
C GLU A 51 14.08 -7.67 35.88
N VAL A 52 13.12 -8.35 35.26
CA VAL A 52 13.40 -9.41 34.30
C VAL A 52 14.22 -8.73 33.22
N GLY A 53 15.52 -9.00 33.22
CA GLY A 53 16.44 -8.52 32.21
C GLY A 53 15.88 -8.88 30.85
N ASP A 54 15.41 -7.84 30.14
CA ASP A 54 14.96 -7.90 28.78
C ASP A 54 16.22 -8.04 27.91
N ASP A 55 16.78 -9.24 27.90
CA ASP A 55 17.79 -9.66 26.94
C ASP A 55 17.08 -10.14 25.67
N THR A 56 16.19 -9.29 25.13
CA THR A 56 15.83 -9.32 23.71
C THR A 56 16.96 -8.64 22.94
N SER A 57 18.15 -9.21 23.02
CA SER A 57 19.16 -8.99 22.00
C SER A 57 18.62 -9.64 20.73
N GLU A 58 18.03 -8.84 19.84
CA GLU A 58 17.70 -9.29 18.48
C GLU A 58 18.93 -10.01 17.91
N PRO A 59 18.74 -11.19 17.29
CA PRO A 59 19.86 -11.97 16.78
C PRO A 59 20.70 -11.09 15.84
N PRO A 60 22.03 -11.10 15.99
CA PRO A 60 22.88 -10.24 15.18
C PRO A 60 22.69 -10.57 13.70
N CYS A 61 22.58 -9.51 12.90
CA CYS A 61 22.72 -9.55 11.45
C CYS A 61 23.81 -10.53 11.01
N THR A 62 23.47 -11.49 10.17
CA THR A 62 24.45 -12.34 9.48
C THR A 62 24.61 -11.86 8.05
N ASP A 63 25.83 -11.87 7.52
CA ASP A 63 26.14 -11.43 6.15
C ASP A 63 25.37 -12.20 5.05
N ASP A 64 24.78 -13.35 5.38
CA ASP A 64 23.97 -14.19 4.49
C ASP A 64 22.46 -13.86 4.50
N GLN A 65 22.01 -12.87 5.27
CA GLN A 65 20.60 -12.46 5.26
C GLN A 65 20.26 -11.70 3.97
N PRO A 66 19.15 -12.03 3.30
CA PRO A 66 18.73 -11.28 2.12
C PRO A 66 18.38 -9.85 2.52
N PRO A 67 18.52 -8.88 1.59
CA PRO A 67 18.05 -7.52 1.81
C PRO A 67 16.57 -7.47 2.15
N LEU A 68 16.14 -6.38 2.78
CA LEU A 68 14.76 -6.14 3.16
C LEU A 68 14.16 -5.09 2.23
N THR A 69 13.06 -5.42 1.54
CA THR A 69 12.23 -4.37 0.93
C THR A 69 11.52 -3.61 2.04
N GLN A 70 11.38 -2.30 1.87
CA GLN A 70 10.48 -1.46 2.64
C GLN A 70 9.62 -0.65 1.69
N ALA A 71 8.41 -0.30 2.14
CA ALA A 71 7.53 0.55 1.36
C ALA A 71 6.65 1.42 2.22
N ASP A 72 6.33 2.59 1.69
CA ASP A 72 5.25 3.44 2.15
C ASP A 72 4.16 3.45 1.08
N LEU A 73 2.93 3.10 1.49
CA LEU A 73 1.77 3.21 0.62
C LEU A 73 1.36 4.69 0.57
N LEU A 74 1.41 5.28 -0.61
CA LEU A 74 1.03 6.67 -0.85
C LEU A 74 -0.42 6.83 -1.32
N THR A 75 -1.06 5.73 -1.74
CA THR A 75 -2.49 5.73 -2.08
C THR A 75 -3.33 5.50 -0.83
N ASP A 76 -4.20 6.47 -0.51
CA ASP A 76 -5.14 6.33 0.62
C ASP A 76 -6.24 5.29 0.35
N GLN A 77 -6.81 5.32 -0.86
CA GLN A 77 -7.90 4.42 -1.27
C GLN A 77 -7.99 4.28 -2.79
N VAL A 78 -8.54 3.15 -3.24
CA VAL A 78 -8.85 2.86 -4.65
C VAL A 78 -10.36 2.70 -4.82
N ILE A 79 -10.95 3.37 -5.81
CA ILE A 79 -12.34 3.13 -6.17
C ILE A 79 -12.40 1.89 -7.07
N ASN A 80 -12.97 0.80 -6.57
CA ASN A 80 -12.94 -0.49 -7.24
C ASN A 80 -13.66 -0.44 -8.60
N GLY A 81 -12.99 -0.90 -9.67
CA GLY A 81 -13.52 -0.89 -11.03
C GLY A 81 -13.65 0.48 -11.69
N ALA A 82 -13.20 1.57 -11.04
CA ALA A 82 -13.22 2.89 -11.65
C ALA A 82 -12.08 3.07 -12.67
N GLU A 83 -12.30 3.99 -13.60
CA GLU A 83 -11.26 4.44 -14.54
C GLU A 83 -10.23 5.33 -13.82
N ASN A 84 -9.01 5.36 -14.34
CA ASN A 84 -7.89 6.19 -13.85
C ASN A 84 -7.56 5.97 -12.36
N GLN A 85 -7.42 4.69 -11.98
CA GLN A 85 -7.07 4.31 -10.61
C GLN A 85 -5.64 3.82 -10.55
N SER A 86 -4.93 4.20 -9.49
CA SER A 86 -3.56 3.73 -9.29
C SER A 86 -3.26 3.43 -7.82
N ILE A 87 -2.44 2.41 -7.62
CA ILE A 87 -1.81 2.12 -6.33
C ILE A 87 -0.38 2.65 -6.41
N VAL A 88 -0.02 3.53 -5.49
CA VAL A 88 1.26 4.22 -5.49
C VAL A 88 2.02 3.84 -4.23
N TYR A 89 3.23 3.32 -4.42
CA TYR A 89 4.15 3.00 -3.34
C TYR A 89 5.43 3.80 -3.48
N GLU A 90 5.99 4.27 -2.37
CA GLU A 90 7.40 4.63 -2.27
C GLU A 90 8.16 3.40 -1.75
N LEU A 91 9.18 2.95 -2.47
CA LEU A 91 9.92 1.73 -2.18
C LEU A 91 11.40 2.05 -1.95
N PHE A 92 12.01 1.34 -1.03
CA PHE A 92 13.46 1.34 -0.82
C PHE A 92 13.90 -0.02 -0.28
N VAL A 93 15.18 -0.35 -0.47
CA VAL A 93 15.75 -1.61 0.01
C VAL A 93 16.82 -1.29 1.05
N THR A 94 16.79 -2.01 2.16
CA THR A 94 17.83 -1.91 3.19
C THR A 94 18.59 -3.22 3.34
N ASP A 95 19.85 -3.14 3.77
CA ASP A 95 20.51 -4.32 4.34
C ASP A 95 19.86 -4.71 5.68
N CYS A 96 20.33 -5.81 6.27
CA CYS A 96 19.79 -6.29 7.55
C CYS A 96 20.03 -5.30 8.71
N GLN A 97 20.98 -4.37 8.58
CA GLN A 97 21.28 -3.33 9.57
C GLN A 97 20.40 -2.08 9.38
N GLY A 98 19.51 -2.08 8.39
CA GLY A 98 18.65 -0.95 8.06
C GLY A 98 19.34 0.12 7.20
N THR A 99 20.53 -0.15 6.65
CA THR A 99 21.22 0.79 5.76
C THR A 99 20.61 0.73 4.37
N PRO A 100 20.17 1.86 3.77
CA PRO A 100 19.67 1.87 2.41
C PRO A 100 20.73 1.43 1.41
N ILE A 101 20.38 0.45 0.57
CA ILE A 101 21.19 -0.04 -0.54
C ILE A 101 20.53 0.28 -1.87
N GLY A 102 21.31 0.20 -2.94
CA GLY A 102 20.78 0.40 -4.30
C GLY A 102 19.76 -0.68 -4.65
N ILE A 103 18.65 -0.26 -5.24
CA ILE A 103 17.58 -1.16 -5.67
C ILE A 103 18.02 -1.88 -6.96
N GLN A 104 17.85 -3.21 -7.03
CA GLN A 104 18.20 -4.02 -8.18
C GLN A 104 17.17 -5.14 -8.39
N GLY A 105 16.90 -5.48 -9.66
CA GLY A 105 16.03 -6.60 -10.05
C GLY A 105 14.58 -6.22 -10.34
N SER A 106 13.77 -7.23 -10.63
CA SER A 106 12.35 -7.09 -10.92
C SER A 106 11.54 -6.73 -9.67
N VAL A 107 10.45 -5.99 -9.85
CA VAL A 107 9.45 -5.78 -8.80
C VAL A 107 8.34 -6.80 -9.01
N ALA A 108 7.99 -7.54 -7.97
CA ALA A 108 6.80 -8.39 -7.94
C ALA A 108 5.71 -7.75 -7.07
N PHE A 109 4.47 -7.86 -7.53
CA PHE A 109 3.26 -7.37 -6.89
C PHE A 109 2.20 -8.46 -6.87
N ASP A 110 1.53 -8.59 -5.74
CA ASP A 110 0.38 -9.47 -5.60
C ASP A 110 -0.64 -8.83 -4.66
N ALA A 111 -1.91 -9.19 -4.83
CA ALA A 111 -3.00 -8.75 -3.98
C ALA A 111 -3.79 -9.98 -3.53
N PHE A 112 -4.10 -10.08 -2.24
CA PHE A 112 -4.91 -11.16 -1.68
C PHE A 112 -6.39 -10.96 -2.02
N ALA A 113 -6.70 -11.02 -3.31
CA ALA A 113 -7.99 -10.71 -3.88
C ALA A 113 -8.18 -11.48 -5.18
N ARG A 114 -9.44 -11.79 -5.49
CA ARG A 114 -9.87 -12.25 -6.81
C ARG A 114 -9.90 -11.04 -7.74
N LEU A 115 -9.05 -11.06 -8.75
CA LEU A 115 -9.03 -10.04 -9.79
C LEU A 115 -10.04 -10.38 -10.89
N SER A 116 -10.79 -9.38 -11.33
CA SER A 116 -11.72 -9.51 -12.46
C SER A 116 -11.45 -8.41 -13.51
N PRO A 117 -11.10 -8.77 -14.75
CA PRO A 117 -10.81 -10.14 -15.21
C PRO A 117 -9.48 -10.67 -14.64
N PHE A 118 -9.40 -11.97 -14.37
CA PHE A 118 -8.13 -12.60 -13.97
C PHE A 118 -7.11 -12.51 -15.11
N GLY A 119 -5.85 -12.22 -14.79
CA GLY A 119 -4.80 -12.02 -15.79
C GLY A 119 -4.94 -10.74 -16.61
N ALA A 120 -5.77 -9.79 -16.17
CA ALA A 120 -5.78 -8.45 -16.74
C ALA A 120 -4.39 -7.82 -16.64
N ALA A 121 -4.01 -7.05 -17.66
CA ALA A 121 -2.75 -6.33 -17.66
C ALA A 121 -2.79 -5.18 -16.65
N ILE A 122 -1.73 -5.05 -15.85
CA ILE A 122 -1.53 -3.94 -14.91
C ILE A 122 -0.38 -3.11 -15.47
N GLY A 123 -0.65 -1.84 -15.76
CA GLY A 123 0.40 -0.91 -16.17
C GLY A 123 1.30 -0.55 -14.98
N TYR A 124 2.57 -0.26 -15.24
CA TYR A 124 3.45 0.28 -14.21
C TYR A 124 4.27 1.47 -14.71
N LEU A 125 4.62 2.34 -13.78
CA LEU A 125 5.59 3.43 -13.95
C LEU A 125 6.50 3.44 -12.72
N VAL A 126 7.81 3.45 -12.94
CA VAL A 126 8.84 3.58 -11.91
C VAL A 126 9.52 4.93 -12.03
N GLN A 127 9.54 5.69 -10.94
CA GLN A 127 10.21 6.98 -10.87
C GLN A 127 11.25 7.00 -9.76
N GLU A 128 12.31 7.81 -9.89
CA GLU A 128 13.22 8.08 -8.78
C GLU A 128 12.49 8.88 -7.67
N GLY A 129 12.67 8.48 -6.42
CA GLY A 129 11.91 9.04 -5.28
C GLY A 129 12.05 10.55 -5.12
N GLU A 130 13.26 11.09 -5.21
CA GLU A 130 13.51 12.53 -5.01
C GLU A 130 13.20 13.37 -6.26
N SER A 131 13.73 12.96 -7.41
CA SER A 131 13.65 13.75 -8.65
C SER A 131 12.33 13.55 -9.41
N LYS A 132 11.60 12.47 -9.10
CA LYS A 132 10.45 11.97 -9.86
C LYS A 132 10.77 11.70 -11.34
N LEU A 133 12.05 11.56 -11.68
CA LEU A 133 12.48 11.21 -13.03
C LEU A 133 11.98 9.80 -13.33
N GLU A 134 11.30 9.64 -14.46
CA GLU A 134 10.91 8.33 -14.98
C GLU A 134 12.16 7.48 -15.22
N ILE A 135 12.20 6.31 -14.59
CA ILE A 135 13.25 5.31 -14.76
C ILE A 135 12.80 4.27 -15.78
N ASP A 136 11.57 3.78 -15.65
CA ASP A 136 11.00 2.75 -16.51
C ASP A 136 9.47 2.79 -16.49
N GLN A 137 8.82 2.23 -17.51
CA GLN A 137 7.38 2.05 -17.58
C GLN A 137 7.00 0.91 -18.51
N GLY A 138 5.88 0.24 -18.22
CA GLY A 138 5.44 -0.89 -19.01
C GLY A 138 4.15 -1.53 -18.54
N GLN A 139 4.03 -2.82 -18.82
CA GLN A 139 2.95 -3.67 -18.34
C GLN A 139 3.57 -4.80 -17.53
N LEU A 140 2.98 -5.13 -16.40
CA LEU A 140 3.40 -6.26 -15.59
C LEU A 140 3.02 -7.57 -16.29
N GLU A 141 3.91 -8.55 -16.23
CA GLU A 141 3.63 -9.91 -16.64
C GLU A 141 3.05 -10.71 -15.48
N ILE A 142 2.04 -11.53 -15.79
CA ILE A 142 1.45 -12.43 -14.80
C ILE A 142 2.17 -13.78 -14.81
N ALA A 143 2.68 -14.18 -13.66
CA ALA A 143 3.14 -15.53 -13.38
C ALA A 143 1.98 -16.33 -12.77
N VAL A 144 1.42 -17.29 -13.53
CA VAL A 144 0.26 -18.09 -13.13
C VAL A 144 0.67 -19.40 -12.43
N GLY A 145 -0.24 -19.96 -11.62
CA GLY A 145 -0.11 -21.26 -10.96
C GLY A 145 0.27 -21.19 -9.49
N LYS A 146 0.81 -20.06 -9.03
CA LYS A 146 1.16 -19.78 -7.64
C LYS A 146 1.15 -18.27 -7.37
N ASP A 147 0.66 -17.85 -6.21
CA ASP A 147 0.69 -16.45 -5.76
C ASP A 147 1.84 -16.20 -4.74
N LEU A 148 2.11 -14.95 -4.38
CA LEU A 148 3.13 -14.58 -3.39
C LEU A 148 2.74 -14.94 -1.94
N PHE A 149 1.47 -15.26 -1.71
CA PHE A 149 0.94 -15.75 -0.43
C PHE A 149 1.15 -17.26 -0.23
N GLY A 150 1.65 -17.96 -1.25
CA GLY A 150 1.92 -19.40 -1.20
C GLY A 150 0.75 -20.28 -1.62
N ASN A 151 -0.36 -19.71 -2.09
CA ASN A 151 -1.46 -20.46 -2.69
C ASN A 151 -1.08 -20.94 -4.08
N THR A 152 -1.70 -22.04 -4.53
CA THR A 152 -1.39 -22.69 -5.81
C THR A 152 -2.66 -23.08 -6.55
N GLY A 153 -2.63 -23.05 -7.89
CA GLY A 153 -3.76 -23.38 -8.76
C GLY A 153 -3.92 -22.39 -9.92
N ASP A 154 -4.82 -22.71 -10.86
CA ASP A 154 -4.96 -21.97 -12.14
C ASP A 154 -5.52 -20.55 -11.97
N GLU A 155 -6.17 -20.26 -10.84
CA GLU A 155 -6.74 -18.94 -10.50
C GLU A 155 -5.79 -18.11 -9.62
N TYR A 156 -4.60 -18.63 -9.32
CA TYR A 156 -3.59 -17.95 -8.51
C TYR A 156 -2.44 -17.49 -9.40
N GLY A 157 -1.91 -16.30 -9.11
CA GLY A 157 -0.78 -15.74 -9.82
C GLY A 157 -0.35 -14.42 -9.19
N TYR A 158 0.83 -13.96 -9.56
CA TYR A 158 1.35 -12.66 -9.17
C TYR A 158 1.86 -11.91 -10.40
N TYR A 159 2.00 -10.60 -10.27
CA TYR A 159 2.44 -9.70 -11.32
C TYR A 159 3.90 -9.31 -11.12
N GLN A 160 4.69 -9.23 -12.18
CA GLN A 160 6.09 -8.81 -12.08
C GLN A 160 6.54 -7.95 -13.25
N THR A 161 7.51 -7.07 -13.02
CA THR A 161 8.20 -6.36 -14.09
C THR A 161 9.18 -7.30 -14.81
N ASN A 162 9.35 -7.11 -16.11
CA ASN A 162 10.42 -7.77 -16.86
C ASN A 162 11.65 -6.89 -16.92
N ASP A 163 12.80 -7.45 -16.55
CA ASP A 163 14.13 -6.86 -16.77
C ASP A 163 14.22 -5.37 -16.38
N LEU A 164 13.65 -5.00 -15.22
CA LEU A 164 13.82 -3.66 -14.66
C LEU A 164 15.27 -3.50 -14.19
N GLU A 165 16.07 -2.76 -14.95
CA GLU A 165 17.46 -2.44 -14.60
C GLU A 165 17.53 -1.12 -13.82
N LEU A 166 17.30 -1.19 -12.50
CA LEU A 166 17.57 -0.06 -11.62
C LEU A 166 19.08 0.08 -11.37
N SER A 167 19.59 1.31 -11.47
CA SER A 167 20.98 1.63 -11.11
C SER A 167 21.18 1.50 -9.61
N THR A 168 22.34 0.99 -9.18
CA THR A 168 22.72 0.90 -7.76
C THR A 168 22.82 2.25 -7.05
N SER A 169 22.78 3.36 -7.79
CA SER A 169 22.73 4.72 -7.24
C SER A 169 21.33 5.11 -6.75
N VAL A 170 20.28 4.47 -7.26
CA VAL A 170 18.89 4.77 -6.90
C VAL A 170 18.57 4.05 -5.59
N ARG A 171 18.27 4.82 -4.55
CA ARG A 171 17.98 4.31 -3.20
C ARG A 171 16.49 4.22 -2.89
N THR A 172 15.70 5.03 -3.58
CA THR A 172 14.26 5.14 -3.38
C THR A 172 13.61 5.27 -4.75
N VAL A 173 12.54 4.51 -4.98
CA VAL A 173 11.70 4.63 -6.17
C VAL A 173 10.25 4.82 -5.80
N ILE A 174 9.48 5.46 -6.67
CA ILE A 174 8.02 5.41 -6.64
C ILE A 174 7.57 4.42 -7.68
N LEU A 175 6.80 3.43 -7.25
CA LEU A 175 6.06 2.53 -8.10
C LEU A 175 4.61 3.00 -8.20
N VAL A 176 4.17 3.31 -9.41
CA VAL A 176 2.76 3.57 -9.73
C VAL A 176 2.23 2.36 -10.49
N LEU A 177 1.22 1.69 -9.94
CA LEU A 177 0.50 0.59 -10.58
C LEU A 177 -0.83 1.11 -11.11
N ASP A 178 -1.02 1.10 -12.43
CA ASP A 178 -2.29 1.43 -13.08
C ASP A 178 -3.23 0.23 -13.00
N VAL A 179 -4.28 0.39 -12.20
CA VAL A 179 -5.32 -0.62 -11.93
C VAL A 179 -6.67 -0.18 -12.47
N SER A 180 -6.68 0.72 -13.46
CA SER A 180 -7.89 1.25 -14.07
C SER A 180 -8.79 0.14 -14.62
N GLY A 181 -10.09 0.24 -14.28
CA GLY A 181 -11.11 -0.72 -14.73
C GLY A 181 -11.01 -2.11 -14.09
N LEU A 182 -10.04 -2.35 -13.20
CA LEU A 182 -9.89 -3.63 -12.51
C LEU A 182 -10.79 -3.70 -11.28
N SER A 183 -11.44 -4.85 -11.10
CA SER A 183 -12.19 -5.15 -9.88
C SER A 183 -11.42 -6.14 -9.03
N PHE A 184 -10.98 -5.69 -7.85
CA PHE A 184 -10.42 -6.53 -6.81
C PHE A 184 -11.55 -6.94 -5.87
N ARG A 185 -11.74 -8.23 -5.62
CA ARG A 185 -12.73 -8.74 -4.67
C ARG A 185 -12.03 -9.55 -3.60
N PRO A 186 -12.33 -9.39 -2.30
CA PRO A 186 -11.73 -10.22 -1.27
C PRO A 186 -11.93 -11.71 -1.55
N VAL A 187 -10.94 -12.54 -1.21
CA VAL A 187 -11.00 -14.00 -1.42
C VAL A 187 -12.13 -14.62 -0.59
N GLU A 188 -12.34 -14.10 0.62
CA GLU A 188 -13.44 -14.44 1.50
C GLU A 188 -14.64 -13.52 1.25
N SER A 189 -15.82 -14.11 1.13
CA SER A 189 -17.06 -13.36 0.92
C SER A 189 -17.35 -12.44 2.10
N GLN A 190 -17.22 -11.13 1.90
CA GLN A 190 -17.75 -10.12 2.81
C GLN A 190 -19.00 -9.52 2.17
N GLU A 191 -20.18 -9.98 2.58
CA GLU A 191 -21.45 -9.45 2.07
C GLU A 191 -21.65 -8.00 2.54
N ASN A 192 -22.10 -7.13 1.63
CA ASN A 192 -22.56 -5.76 1.90
C ASN A 192 -21.52 -4.78 2.48
N LEU A 193 -20.30 -4.77 1.95
CA LEU A 193 -19.31 -3.75 2.32
C LEU A 193 -19.25 -2.60 1.31
N GLU A 194 -19.30 -1.38 1.83
CA GLU A 194 -19.02 -0.14 1.08
C GLU A 194 -17.52 0.00 0.80
N ALA A 195 -16.67 -0.62 1.63
CA ALA A 195 -15.22 -0.67 1.47
C ALA A 195 -14.62 -1.89 2.15
N TYR A 196 -13.46 -2.34 1.68
CA TYR A 196 -12.69 -3.43 2.28
C TYR A 196 -11.20 -3.20 2.11
N ASP A 197 -10.44 -3.81 3.00
CA ASP A 197 -9.00 -3.76 3.03
C ASP A 197 -8.42 -5.01 2.36
N ILE A 198 -7.54 -4.83 1.39
CA ILE A 198 -6.86 -5.92 0.68
C ILE A 198 -5.38 -5.90 1.03
N PRO A 199 -4.85 -6.98 1.63
CA PRO A 199 -3.41 -7.20 1.72
C PRO A 199 -2.79 -7.29 0.34
N THR A 200 -1.67 -6.61 0.15
CA THR A 200 -0.83 -6.62 -1.05
C THR A 200 0.58 -7.02 -0.65
N TYR A 201 1.21 -7.88 -1.46
CA TYR A 201 2.61 -8.25 -1.31
C TYR A 201 3.46 -7.56 -2.36
N LEU A 202 4.61 -7.06 -1.94
CA LEU A 202 5.62 -6.45 -2.80
C LEU A 202 6.98 -7.04 -2.50
N SER A 203 7.76 -7.34 -3.53
CA SER A 203 9.19 -7.68 -3.39
C SER A 203 10.00 -7.05 -4.51
N ILE A 204 11.28 -6.77 -4.22
CA ILE A 204 12.22 -6.25 -5.21
C ILE A 204 13.43 -7.17 -5.31
N GLY A 205 13.69 -7.72 -6.49
CA GLY A 205 14.75 -8.69 -6.72
C GLY A 205 14.65 -9.86 -5.72
N ASP A 206 15.76 -10.16 -5.06
CA ASP A 206 15.87 -11.25 -4.07
C ASP A 206 15.59 -10.80 -2.63
N SER A 207 15.10 -9.58 -2.42
CA SER A 207 14.80 -9.09 -1.07
C SER A 207 13.56 -9.78 -0.47
N MET A 208 13.48 -9.77 0.86
CA MET A 208 12.29 -10.28 1.54
C MET A 208 11.04 -9.47 1.12
N PRO A 209 9.91 -10.13 0.83
CA PRO A 209 8.67 -9.46 0.51
C PRO A 209 8.13 -8.73 1.72
N ILE A 210 7.31 -7.72 1.46
CA ILE A 210 6.55 -6.99 2.47
C ILE A 210 5.06 -7.06 2.19
N GLU A 211 4.29 -6.98 3.26
CA GLU A 211 2.84 -6.84 3.19
C GLU A 211 2.45 -5.36 3.45
N LYS A 212 1.54 -4.86 2.63
CA LYS A 212 0.86 -3.57 2.80
C LYS A 212 -0.64 -3.76 2.61
N THR A 213 -1.45 -2.91 3.21
CA THR A 213 -2.91 -3.00 3.08
C THR A 213 -3.42 -1.82 2.28
N VAL A 214 -4.13 -2.10 1.19
CA VAL A 214 -4.76 -1.09 0.35
C VAL A 214 -6.27 -1.12 0.58
N LYS A 215 -6.86 0.04 0.84
CA LYS A 215 -8.30 0.17 1.01
C LYS A 215 -8.97 0.32 -0.36
N PHE A 216 -9.96 -0.53 -0.63
CA PHE A 216 -10.81 -0.46 -1.81
C PHE A 216 -12.22 -0.03 -1.42
N VAL A 217 -12.79 0.92 -2.16
CA VAL A 217 -14.15 1.43 -1.98
C VAL A 217 -15.00 0.97 -3.15
N ILE A 218 -16.17 0.40 -2.89
CA ILE A 218 -17.11 0.01 -3.94
C ILE A 218 -17.71 1.26 -4.57
N ASN A 219 -17.67 1.35 -5.91
CA ASN A 219 -18.32 2.45 -6.61
C ASN A 219 -19.85 2.32 -6.49
N PRO A 220 -20.54 3.22 -5.76
CA PRO A 220 -21.99 3.15 -5.56
C PRO A 220 -22.79 3.36 -6.87
N GLU A 221 -22.17 3.91 -7.91
CA GLU A 221 -22.81 4.16 -9.20
C GLU A 221 -22.72 2.96 -10.17
N SER A 222 -22.05 1.88 -9.77
CA SER A 222 -21.81 0.70 -10.62
C SER A 222 -22.75 -0.49 -10.34
N SER A 223 -23.65 -0.36 -9.35
CA SER A 223 -24.60 -1.39 -8.89
C SER A 223 -26.02 -1.19 -9.43
#